data_AF-A0A2E0BPH4-F1
#
_entry.id   AF-A0A2E0BPH4-F1
#
_cell.length_a   1.000
_cell.length_b   1.000
_cell.length_c   1.000
_cell.angle_alpha   90.00
_cell.angle_beta   90.00
_cell.angle_gamma   90.00
#
_symmetry.space_group_name_H-M   'P 1'
#
loop_
_entity.id
_entity.type
_entity.pdbx_description
1 polymer ?
#
loop_
_entity_poly.entity_id
_entity_poly.type
_entity_poly.pdbx_seq_one_letter_code
_entity_poly.pdbx_strand_id
1 'polypeptide(L)'
;MKFFSIFLFAISLLASSAFSDVRIYGVWENKDQKIRLDILDGFKAGQGPILQIKEDGSIESGSWSEKNGEIKVKLGYNSYTLAVDSDSKVFLNPSYGDGVAFTKTKPKDSSQSVTLKDNPNAFIDKLISNQWVASEDGSTATFKPTFSSESGVIEYSKADGSLENLNSWATSSGVLKIGRSVIVEARASDNYFIGLDERDRFVVFRFLKKAEALVSTDITKQREEFFNQLLSGDWGTIYYGKLRTHKFRPIFGDLKGVKLTVQNNKLSANKVWEYSPATGAIKVGYTEYVGALVVSGTLALIEDNGDQEFYSRLSEPNIKRYTLGDVTELSLNEKSTAKIKQALSNQFQRDDYFFSFEFNDDNRTGFVHKWRSEPFTITGETFKDKLIGKAEKLYRVEDFIIFEEGKVFKIDVSPSRLRPKTNEEVVEDVKSQEKLKSEVLSQSLIVRILKKDGNTIDVKLPINDFSLVSNISIINE
;
A
#
# COMPACT_ATOMS: atom_id res chain seq x y z
N MET A 1 81.12 -14.25 41.08
CA MET A 1 80.44 -12.96 41.35
C MET A 1 79.64 -12.62 40.10
N LYS A 2 78.30 -12.67 40.16
CA LYS A 2 77.40 -11.48 40.26
C LYS A 2 77.53 -10.59 39.01
N PHE A 3 76.51 -10.24 38.22
CA PHE A 3 75.05 -10.38 38.28
C PHE A 3 74.48 -10.11 36.86
N PHE A 4 73.27 -10.63 36.63
CA PHE A 4 72.26 -10.26 35.63
C PHE A 4 72.30 -8.81 35.11
N SER A 5 72.01 -8.60 33.81
CA SER A 5 70.71 -8.05 33.39
C SER A 5 70.51 -8.13 31.86
N ILE A 6 69.54 -8.93 31.45
CA ILE A 6 68.94 -8.97 30.11
C ILE A 6 67.84 -7.91 30.12
N PHE A 7 67.94 -6.87 29.28
CA PHE A 7 66.83 -5.94 29.07
C PHE A 7 66.03 -6.38 27.85
N LEU A 8 64.97 -7.15 28.14
CA LEU A 8 63.91 -7.53 27.23
C LEU A 8 63.00 -6.29 27.06
N PHE A 9 63.00 -5.64 25.89
CA PHE A 9 62.05 -4.57 25.59
C PHE A 9 60.82 -5.18 24.89
N ALA A 10 59.83 -5.58 25.68
CA ALA A 10 58.51 -6.00 25.20
C ALA A 10 57.47 -4.91 25.50
N ILE A 11 56.92 -4.35 24.42
CA ILE A 11 55.52 -3.96 24.18
C ILE A 11 54.72 -3.34 25.36
N SER A 12 54.32 -2.08 25.18
CA SER A 12 52.95 -1.64 25.49
C SER A 12 52.56 -0.44 24.61
N LEU A 13 52.23 -0.69 23.34
CA LEU A 13 51.33 0.21 22.62
C LEU A 13 49.95 -0.01 23.23
N LEU A 14 49.61 0.83 24.20
CA LEU A 14 48.23 1.05 24.63
C LEU A 14 47.47 1.61 23.42
N ALA A 15 46.95 0.72 22.58
CA ALA A 15 45.77 1.04 21.83
C ALA A 15 44.69 1.33 22.88
N SER A 16 44.34 2.59 23.06
CA SER A 16 43.12 2.98 23.74
C SER A 16 41.97 2.36 22.95
N SER A 17 41.60 1.14 23.32
CA SER A 17 40.32 0.55 22.97
C SER A 17 39.27 1.52 23.48
N ALA A 18 38.65 2.25 22.55
CA ALA A 18 37.46 3.04 22.80
C ALA A 18 36.34 2.06 23.21
N PHE A 19 36.32 1.71 24.49
CA PHE A 19 35.19 1.02 25.09
C PHE A 19 34.07 2.05 25.20
N SER A 20 32.89 1.70 24.68
CA SER A 20 31.69 2.50 24.94
C SER A 20 31.43 2.55 26.44
N ASP A 21 30.88 3.67 26.91
CA ASP A 21 30.41 3.77 28.29
C ASP A 21 29.23 2.80 28.53
N VAL A 22 29.53 1.59 28.99
CA VAL A 22 28.57 0.50 29.23
C VAL A 22 27.44 0.93 30.19
N ARG A 23 27.65 2.00 30.97
CA ARG A 23 26.66 2.53 31.90
C ARG A 23 25.41 3.07 31.22
N ILE A 24 25.47 3.45 29.94
CA ILE A 24 24.30 4.01 29.24
C ILE A 24 23.26 2.97 28.84
N TYR A 25 23.65 1.70 28.77
CA TYR A 25 22.74 0.65 28.33
C TYR A 25 21.61 0.40 29.33
N GLY A 26 20.41 0.22 28.78
CA GLY A 26 19.24 -0.13 29.56
C GLY A 26 17.99 0.66 29.17
N VAL A 27 16.98 0.54 30.01
CA VAL A 27 15.72 1.27 29.91
C VAL A 27 15.73 2.42 30.89
N TRP A 28 15.36 3.60 30.41
CA TRP A 28 15.35 4.84 31.16
C TRP A 28 14.01 5.52 31.03
N GLU A 29 13.52 6.15 32.11
CA GLU A 29 12.20 6.78 32.11
C GLU A 29 12.26 8.19 32.69
N ASN A 30 11.50 9.09 32.06
CA ASN A 30 11.09 10.36 32.64
C ASN A 30 9.60 10.26 32.96
N LYS A 31 9.26 10.24 34.26
CA LYS A 31 7.88 10.05 34.71
C LYS A 31 7.00 11.29 34.48
N ASP A 32 7.59 12.48 34.52
CA ASP A 32 6.85 13.74 34.39
C ASP A 32 6.37 13.95 32.96
N GLN A 33 7.25 13.68 31.99
CA GLN A 33 6.95 13.75 30.56
C GLN A 33 6.38 12.43 30.01
N LYS A 34 6.39 11.36 30.82
CA LYS A 34 5.96 10.00 30.46
C LYS A 34 6.63 9.48 29.18
N ILE A 35 7.95 9.64 29.14
CA ILE A 35 8.80 9.20 28.03
C ILE A 35 9.74 8.11 28.53
N ARG A 36 9.88 7.06 27.73
CA ARG A 36 10.84 5.98 27.94
C ARG A 36 11.92 6.01 26.86
N LEU A 37 13.18 5.80 27.24
CA LEU A 37 14.31 5.58 26.34
C LEU A 37 14.83 4.15 26.50
N ASP A 38 14.98 3.43 25.39
CA ASP A 38 15.70 2.17 25.35
C ASP A 38 17.04 2.41 24.66
N ILE A 39 18.14 2.39 25.41
CA ILE A 39 19.51 2.55 24.88
C ILE A 39 20.13 1.17 24.76
N LEU A 40 20.36 0.74 23.54
CA LEU A 40 20.75 -0.62 23.21
C LEU A 40 22.21 -0.67 22.74
N ASP A 41 22.86 -1.78 23.00
CA ASP A 41 24.20 -2.03 22.48
C ASP A 41 24.16 -2.21 20.96
N GLY A 42 25.19 -1.80 20.24
CA GLY A 42 25.30 -2.01 18.80
C GLY A 42 26.04 -3.30 18.46
N PHE A 43 26.63 -3.28 17.25
CA PHE A 43 27.52 -4.34 16.76
C PHE A 43 29.00 -3.90 16.76
N LYS A 44 29.26 -2.59 16.72
CA LYS A 44 30.59 -1.99 16.81
C LYS A 44 30.69 -1.22 18.12
N ALA A 45 31.87 -1.18 18.73
CA ALA A 45 32.11 -0.41 19.95
C ALA A 45 31.81 1.08 19.72
N GLY A 46 31.26 1.74 20.74
CA GLY A 46 30.98 3.18 20.69
C GLY A 46 29.78 3.57 19.82
N GLN A 47 28.90 2.64 19.41
CA GLN A 47 27.66 3.00 18.72
C GLN A 47 26.56 1.96 18.93
N GLY A 48 25.30 2.37 18.77
CA GLY A 48 24.16 1.47 18.93
C GLY A 48 22.81 2.11 18.64
N PRO A 49 21.72 1.33 18.68
CA PRO A 49 20.38 1.87 18.54
C PRO A 49 19.90 2.57 19.81
N ILE A 50 19.04 3.57 19.63
CA ILE A 50 18.22 4.15 20.71
C ILE A 50 16.78 4.24 20.25
N LEU A 51 15.84 3.96 21.16
CA LEU A 51 14.41 4.15 20.94
C LEU A 51 13.86 5.13 21.97
N GLN A 52 13.00 6.04 21.54
CA GLN A 52 12.17 6.87 22.41
C GLN A 52 10.71 6.45 22.25
N ILE A 53 10.06 6.10 23.36
CA ILE A 53 8.69 5.61 23.42
C ILE A 53 7.87 6.61 24.26
N LYS A 54 6.79 7.14 23.67
CA LYS A 54 5.89 8.08 24.35
C LYS A 54 4.69 7.36 24.98
N GLU A 55 3.93 8.06 25.81
CA GLU A 55 2.75 7.51 26.50
C GLU A 55 1.71 6.93 25.53
N ASP A 56 1.54 7.53 24.35
CA ASP A 56 0.62 7.06 23.31
C ASP A 56 1.11 5.80 22.56
N GLY A 57 2.29 5.28 22.92
CA GLY A 57 2.90 4.12 22.29
C GLY A 57 3.68 4.45 21.01
N SER A 58 3.72 5.71 20.56
CA SER A 58 4.54 6.12 19.43
C SER A 58 6.02 5.89 19.72
N ILE A 59 6.74 5.43 18.70
CA ILE A 59 8.15 5.10 18.78
C ILE A 59 8.92 6.00 17.82
N GLU A 60 9.94 6.67 18.34
CA GLU A 60 10.94 7.38 17.56
C GLU A 60 12.26 6.61 17.70
N SER A 61 12.73 6.05 16.59
CA SER A 61 13.98 5.30 16.55
C SER A 61 15.14 6.16 16.08
N GLY A 62 16.35 5.74 16.45
CA GLY A 62 17.56 6.40 16.03
C GLY A 62 18.81 5.66 16.47
N SER A 63 19.90 6.42 16.62
CA SER A 63 21.22 5.87 16.92
C SER A 63 21.98 6.75 17.89
N TRP A 64 22.87 6.13 18.65
CA TRP A 64 23.86 6.82 19.45
C TRP A 64 25.27 6.46 18.98
N SER A 65 26.20 7.39 19.14
CA SER A 65 27.61 7.21 18.84
C SER A 65 28.47 7.97 19.85
N GLU A 66 29.51 7.35 20.36
CA GLU A 66 30.47 7.94 21.28
C GLU A 66 31.77 8.29 20.54
N LYS A 67 32.21 9.54 20.69
CA LYS A 67 33.50 10.00 20.18
C LYS A 67 34.15 10.92 21.19
N ASN A 68 35.37 10.58 21.61
CA ASN A 68 36.15 11.36 22.58
C ASN A 68 35.41 11.61 23.91
N GLY A 69 34.64 10.63 24.40
CA GLY A 69 33.86 10.74 25.64
C GLY A 69 32.56 11.55 25.53
N GLU A 70 32.25 12.10 24.34
CA GLU A 70 30.95 12.71 24.06
C GLU A 70 30.03 11.70 23.37
N ILE A 71 28.84 11.46 23.93
CA ILE A 71 27.83 10.58 23.35
C ILE A 71 26.81 11.43 22.59
N LYS A 72 26.80 11.30 21.27
CA LYS A 72 25.82 11.94 20.39
C LYS A 72 24.67 11.00 20.12
N VAL A 73 23.47 11.52 20.24
CA VAL A 73 22.22 10.80 19.99
C VAL A 73 21.50 11.48 18.83
N LYS A 74 21.04 10.67 17.88
CA LYS A 74 20.11 11.07 16.83
C LYS A 74 18.81 10.34 17.05
N LEU A 75 17.71 11.08 17.16
CA LEU A 75 16.34 10.57 17.24
C LEU A 75 15.53 11.35 16.20
N GLY A 76 14.97 10.64 15.22
CA GLY A 76 14.34 11.26 14.06
C GLY A 76 15.26 12.26 13.36
N TYR A 77 14.82 13.51 13.24
CA TYR A 77 15.59 14.60 12.63
C TYR A 77 16.43 15.40 13.65
N ASN A 78 16.30 15.09 14.94
CA ASN A 78 16.92 15.86 16.01
C ASN A 78 18.24 15.23 16.45
N SER A 79 19.16 16.08 16.90
CA SER A 79 20.44 15.68 17.47
C SER A 79 20.55 16.19 18.90
N TYR A 80 21.04 15.30 19.76
CA TYR A 80 21.19 15.52 21.20
C TYR A 80 22.59 15.08 21.63
N THR A 81 23.04 15.59 22.77
CA THR A 81 24.17 15.04 23.52
C THR A 81 23.63 14.34 24.76
N LEU A 82 24.04 13.10 24.98
CA LEU A 82 23.69 12.32 26.17
C LEU A 82 24.79 12.48 27.22
N ALA A 83 24.44 13.07 28.35
CA ALA A 83 25.33 13.17 29.51
C ALA A 83 24.98 12.10 30.54
N VAL A 84 26.01 11.43 31.07
CA VAL A 84 25.89 10.42 32.12
C VAL A 84 26.28 11.07 33.44
N ASP A 85 25.30 11.21 34.35
CA ASP A 85 25.53 11.76 35.70
C ASP A 85 25.92 10.64 36.67
N SER A 86 25.19 9.53 36.62
CA SER A 86 25.46 8.33 37.41
C SER A 86 24.89 7.07 36.73
N ASP A 87 25.17 5.89 37.28
CA ASP A 87 24.62 4.62 36.78
C ASP A 87 23.08 4.60 36.74
N SER A 88 22.42 5.46 37.50
CA SER A 88 20.96 5.55 37.59
C SER A 88 20.37 6.79 36.93
N LYS A 89 21.19 7.73 36.41
CA LYS A 89 20.69 9.00 35.86
C LYS A 89 21.45 9.48 34.62
N VAL A 90 20.71 9.81 33.57
CA VAL A 90 21.22 10.41 32.32
C VAL A 90 20.43 11.66 31.96
N PHE A 91 21.03 12.53 31.16
CA PHE A 91 20.43 13.74 30.61
C PHE A 91 20.54 13.74 29.09
N LEU A 92 19.40 13.87 28.40
CA LEU A 92 19.35 14.06 26.95
C LEU A 92 19.24 15.55 26.65
N ASN A 93 20.33 16.15 26.17
CA ASN A 93 20.44 17.59 25.98
C ASN A 93 20.27 17.94 24.49
N PRO A 94 19.24 18.71 24.10
CA PRO A 94 19.12 19.22 22.74
C PRO A 94 20.18 20.31 22.47
N SER A 95 20.36 20.66 21.20
CA SER A 95 21.24 21.78 20.81
C SER A 95 20.73 23.15 21.29
N TYR A 96 19.43 23.25 21.58
CA TYR A 96 18.77 24.46 22.10
C TYR A 96 17.63 24.07 23.04
N GLY A 97 17.52 24.76 24.17
CA GLY A 97 16.53 24.50 25.23
C GLY A 97 17.07 23.64 26.38
N ASP A 98 16.18 23.32 27.32
CA ASP A 98 16.52 22.55 28.51
C ASP A 98 16.63 21.05 28.21
N GLY A 99 17.61 20.40 28.84
CA GLY A 99 17.79 18.95 28.77
C GLY A 99 16.72 18.19 29.55
N VAL A 100 16.46 16.95 29.13
CA VAL A 100 15.51 16.06 29.81
C VAL A 100 16.28 15.03 30.63
N ALA A 101 16.01 14.95 31.92
CA ALA A 101 16.58 13.95 32.81
C ALA A 101 15.79 12.64 32.75
N PHE A 102 16.50 11.50 32.76
CA PHE A 102 15.90 10.17 32.82
C PHE A 102 16.53 9.34 33.95
N THR A 103 15.71 8.49 34.56
CA THR A 103 16.15 7.55 35.59
C THR A 103 16.15 6.12 35.04
N LYS A 104 17.20 5.35 35.31
CA LYS A 104 17.30 3.96 34.86
C LYS A 104 16.26 3.10 35.56
N THR A 105 15.46 2.38 34.79
CA THR A 105 14.46 1.43 35.31
C THR A 105 14.87 -0.02 35.08
N LYS A 106 15.65 -0.29 34.02
CA LYS A 106 16.23 -1.61 33.78
C LYS A 106 17.68 -1.48 33.32
N PRO A 107 18.58 -2.36 33.76
CA PRO A 107 19.95 -2.42 33.23
C PRO A 107 19.96 -2.89 31.77
N LYS A 108 21.15 -3.01 31.19
CA LYS A 108 21.36 -3.66 29.89
C LYS A 108 20.57 -4.96 29.80
N ASP A 109 19.92 -5.19 28.66
CA ASP A 109 19.28 -6.48 28.38
C ASP A 109 20.34 -7.59 28.42
N SER A 110 20.23 -8.47 29.42
CA SER A 110 21.09 -9.63 29.61
C SER A 110 20.45 -10.92 29.07
N SER A 111 19.30 -10.83 28.40
CA SER A 111 18.69 -12.00 27.79
C SER A 111 19.62 -12.58 26.73
N GLN A 112 19.64 -13.91 26.65
CA GLN A 112 20.49 -14.61 25.70
C GLN A 112 20.06 -14.24 24.28
N SER A 113 20.94 -13.52 23.56
CA SER A 113 20.72 -13.18 22.16
C SER A 113 21.30 -14.27 21.27
N VAL A 114 20.57 -14.59 20.20
CA VAL A 114 21.08 -15.43 19.10
C VAL A 114 21.44 -14.51 17.94
N THR A 115 22.62 -14.70 17.35
CA THR A 115 23.03 -13.94 16.15
C THR A 115 22.71 -14.74 14.89
N LEU A 116 22.38 -14.04 13.81
CA LEU A 116 22.11 -14.65 12.52
C LEU A 116 23.35 -15.39 11.96
N LYS A 117 24.56 -14.91 12.25
CA LYS A 117 25.80 -15.50 11.74
C LYS A 117 26.22 -16.76 12.51
N ASP A 118 25.97 -16.80 13.82
CA ASP A 118 26.39 -17.93 14.65
C ASP A 118 25.38 -19.08 14.60
N ASN A 119 24.08 -18.78 14.62
CA ASN A 119 23.02 -19.79 14.57
C ASN A 119 21.78 -19.27 13.81
N PRO A 120 21.79 -19.36 12.46
CA PRO A 120 20.70 -18.85 11.63
C PRO A 120 19.33 -19.44 11.98
N ASN A 121 19.26 -20.75 12.24
CA ASN A 121 17.99 -21.43 12.53
C ASN A 121 17.38 -20.94 13.84
N ALA A 122 18.16 -20.90 14.92
CA ALA A 122 17.65 -20.40 16.20
C ALA A 122 17.31 -18.89 16.16
N PHE A 123 17.99 -18.12 15.31
CA PHE A 123 17.64 -16.73 15.05
C PHE A 123 16.28 -16.62 14.34
N ILE A 124 16.05 -17.39 13.26
CA ILE A 124 14.78 -17.42 12.54
C ILE A 124 13.65 -17.88 13.46
N ASP A 125 13.85 -18.94 14.25
CA ASP A 125 12.88 -19.44 15.23
C ASP A 125 12.46 -18.34 16.21
N LYS A 126 13.40 -17.50 16.63
CA LYS A 126 13.11 -16.34 17.48
C LYS A 126 12.22 -15.32 16.75
N LEU A 127 12.51 -15.03 15.48
CA LEU A 127 11.73 -14.08 14.67
C LEU A 127 10.28 -14.55 14.49
N ILE A 128 10.07 -15.81 14.13
CA ILE A 128 8.75 -16.35 13.79
C ILE A 128 7.91 -16.71 15.02
N SER A 129 8.54 -17.01 16.16
CA SER A 129 7.82 -17.35 17.41
C SER A 129 7.30 -16.12 18.16
N ASN A 130 7.62 -14.92 17.69
CA ASN A 130 7.29 -13.66 18.34
C ASN A 130 6.57 -12.72 17.36
N GLN A 131 5.67 -11.89 17.91
CA GLN A 131 5.24 -10.66 17.26
C GLN A 131 6.08 -9.50 17.80
N TRP A 132 6.35 -8.56 16.91
CA TRP A 132 7.24 -7.45 17.16
C TRP A 132 6.55 -6.12 16.92
N VAL A 133 7.03 -5.06 17.55
CA VAL A 133 6.71 -3.68 17.19
C VAL A 133 7.89 -3.12 16.41
N ALA A 134 7.66 -2.76 15.15
CA ALA A 134 8.66 -2.11 14.31
C ALA A 134 8.92 -0.70 14.84
N SER A 135 10.20 -0.35 15.05
CA SER A 135 10.54 0.96 15.64
C SER A 135 10.54 2.10 14.62
N GLU A 136 10.33 1.80 13.33
CA GLU A 136 10.24 2.79 12.26
C GLU A 136 8.90 3.53 12.26
N ASP A 137 7.80 2.80 12.48
CA ASP A 137 6.44 3.32 12.38
C ASP A 137 5.50 2.86 13.51
N GLY A 138 5.96 2.01 14.44
CA GLY A 138 5.15 1.47 15.53
C GLY A 138 4.21 0.34 15.11
N SER A 139 4.30 -0.14 13.87
CA SER A 139 3.47 -1.22 13.35
C SER A 139 3.79 -2.55 14.02
N THR A 140 2.79 -3.43 14.12
CA THR A 140 2.99 -4.82 14.55
C THR A 140 3.51 -5.63 13.38
N ALA A 141 4.69 -6.21 13.54
CA ALA A 141 5.35 -7.06 12.56
C ALA A 141 5.25 -8.55 12.95
N THR A 142 4.76 -9.37 12.03
CA THR A 142 4.68 -10.83 12.18
C THR A 142 5.44 -11.51 11.05
N PHE A 143 6.47 -12.28 11.38
CA PHE A 143 7.24 -13.06 10.41
C PHE A 143 6.58 -14.43 10.19
N LYS A 144 6.28 -14.75 8.94
CA LYS A 144 5.69 -16.03 8.53
C LYS A 144 6.59 -16.67 7.47
N PRO A 145 7.19 -17.85 7.70
CA PRO A 145 7.85 -18.62 6.66
C PRO A 145 6.82 -19.13 5.65
N THR A 146 7.24 -19.32 4.40
CA THR A 146 6.38 -19.79 3.31
C THR A 146 6.91 -21.10 2.72
N PHE A 147 7.51 -21.05 1.54
CA PHE A 147 7.99 -22.23 0.79
C PHE A 147 9.35 -22.74 1.30
N SER A 148 10.00 -22.00 2.20
CA SER A 148 11.26 -22.37 2.86
C SER A 148 11.24 -21.87 4.31
N SER A 149 11.99 -22.53 5.19
CA SER A 149 12.22 -22.06 6.56
C SER A 149 13.06 -20.77 6.61
N GLU A 150 13.82 -20.49 5.56
CA GLU A 150 14.75 -19.36 5.49
C GLU A 150 14.17 -18.15 4.74
N SER A 151 12.89 -18.19 4.36
CA SER A 151 12.23 -17.09 3.65
C SER A 151 10.74 -17.04 3.89
N GLY A 152 10.15 -15.88 3.68
CA GLY A 152 8.71 -15.74 3.64
C GLY A 152 8.26 -14.30 3.61
N VAL A 153 7.21 -14.01 4.36
CA VAL A 153 6.57 -12.70 4.43
C VAL A 153 6.61 -12.14 5.83
N ILE A 154 6.87 -10.85 5.94
CA ILE A 154 6.61 -10.05 7.12
C ILE A 154 5.34 -9.26 6.84
N GLU A 155 4.35 -9.48 7.69
CA GLU A 155 3.08 -8.76 7.67
C GLU A 155 3.12 -7.67 8.73
N TYR A 156 2.93 -6.42 8.29
CA TYR A 156 2.83 -5.26 9.15
C TYR A 156 1.37 -4.87 9.30
N SER A 157 0.91 -4.70 10.52
CA SER A 157 -0.43 -4.24 10.85
C SER A 157 -0.42 -3.07 11.82
N LYS A 158 -1.43 -2.21 11.70
CA LYS A 158 -1.66 -1.12 12.64
C LYS A 158 -2.19 -1.65 13.97
N ALA A 159 -2.26 -0.77 14.97
CA ALA A 159 -2.80 -1.10 16.28
C ALA A 159 -4.26 -1.60 16.25
N ASP A 160 -5.05 -1.21 15.24
CA ASP A 160 -6.43 -1.69 15.03
C ASP A 160 -6.52 -3.03 14.28
N GLY A 161 -5.38 -3.63 13.94
CA GLY A 161 -5.28 -4.88 13.18
C GLY A 161 -5.37 -4.71 11.67
N SER A 162 -5.58 -3.50 11.16
CA SER A 162 -5.62 -3.26 9.71
C SER A 162 -4.24 -3.45 9.07
N LEU A 163 -4.25 -3.98 7.83
CA LEU A 163 -3.03 -4.20 7.07
C LEU A 163 -2.32 -2.87 6.76
N GLU A 164 -1.02 -2.81 7.05
CA GLU A 164 -0.18 -1.64 6.79
C GLU A 164 0.85 -1.90 5.69
N ASN A 165 1.46 -3.08 5.66
CA ASN A 165 2.40 -3.46 4.61
C ASN A 165 2.64 -4.99 4.56
N LEU A 166 3.14 -5.46 3.42
CA LEU A 166 3.65 -6.82 3.22
C LEU A 166 5.03 -6.73 2.58
N ASN A 167 6.06 -7.26 3.23
CA ASN A 167 7.40 -7.36 2.64
C ASN A 167 7.87 -8.80 2.63
N SER A 168 8.67 -9.17 1.63
CA SER A 168 9.41 -10.43 1.66
C SER A 168 10.52 -10.37 2.70
N TRP A 169 10.83 -11.48 3.35
CA TRP A 169 12.10 -11.66 4.06
C TRP A 169 12.81 -12.94 3.60
N ALA A 170 14.13 -12.93 3.64
CA ALA A 170 14.93 -14.11 3.37
C ALA A 170 16.29 -14.02 4.06
N THR A 171 16.83 -15.14 4.50
CA THR A 171 18.17 -15.25 5.05
C THR A 171 19.06 -16.07 4.13
N SER A 172 20.29 -15.64 3.92
CA SER A 172 21.32 -16.47 3.29
C SER A 172 22.71 -15.95 3.67
N SER A 173 23.67 -16.86 3.87
CA SER A 173 25.08 -16.52 4.11
C SER A 173 25.29 -15.50 5.24
N GLY A 174 24.50 -15.61 6.32
CA GLY A 174 24.59 -14.71 7.48
C GLY A 174 24.02 -13.29 7.25
N VAL A 175 23.30 -13.07 6.15
CA VAL A 175 22.63 -11.83 5.78
C VAL A 175 21.12 -12.03 5.79
N LEU A 176 20.38 -11.04 6.27
CA LEU A 176 18.92 -11.02 6.26
C LEU A 176 18.45 -9.91 5.31
N LYS A 177 17.60 -10.25 4.35
CA LYS A 177 16.90 -9.29 3.51
C LYS A 177 15.49 -9.09 4.04
N ILE A 178 15.05 -7.84 4.20
CA ILE A 178 13.65 -7.47 4.51
C ILE A 178 13.21 -6.43 3.48
N GLY A 179 12.30 -6.80 2.58
CA GLY A 179 11.93 -6.01 1.42
C GLY A 179 13.16 -5.64 0.60
N ARG A 180 13.50 -4.34 0.59
CA ARG A 180 14.70 -3.80 -0.10
C ARG A 180 15.91 -3.66 0.82
N SER A 181 15.74 -3.77 2.13
CA SER A 181 16.80 -3.58 3.12
C SER A 181 17.65 -4.84 3.23
N VAL A 182 18.97 -4.66 3.19
CA VAL A 182 19.95 -5.74 3.37
C VAL A 182 20.62 -5.55 4.73
N ILE A 183 20.33 -6.46 5.65
CA ILE A 183 20.82 -6.46 7.02
C ILE A 183 22.04 -7.39 7.11
N VAL A 184 23.21 -6.79 7.33
CA VAL A 184 24.52 -7.46 7.30
C VAL A 184 24.95 -8.02 8.66
N GLU A 185 24.34 -7.52 9.73
CA GLU A 185 24.49 -8.03 11.10
C GLU A 185 23.14 -8.02 11.79
N ALA A 186 22.78 -9.11 12.45
CA ALA A 186 21.50 -9.26 13.10
C ALA A 186 21.61 -10.13 14.36
N ARG A 187 20.88 -9.76 15.40
CA ARG A 187 20.68 -10.58 16.60
C ARG A 187 19.27 -10.41 17.16
N ALA A 188 18.74 -11.48 17.74
CA ALA A 188 17.43 -11.50 18.37
C ALA A 188 17.56 -12.00 19.81
N SER A 189 17.00 -11.26 20.75
CA SER A 189 16.87 -11.58 22.17
C SER A 189 15.40 -11.82 22.53
N ASP A 190 15.09 -12.01 23.81
CA ASP A 190 13.68 -12.09 24.26
C ASP A 190 12.96 -10.74 24.16
N ASN A 191 13.71 -9.63 24.13
CA ASN A 191 13.14 -8.29 24.17
C ASN A 191 13.27 -7.53 22.84
N TYR A 192 14.30 -7.83 22.04
CA TYR A 192 14.59 -7.07 20.82
C TYR A 192 15.12 -7.96 19.70
N PHE A 193 14.70 -7.67 18.48
CA PHE A 193 15.46 -7.97 17.27
C PHE A 193 16.15 -6.68 16.81
N ILE A 194 17.48 -6.75 16.67
CA ILE A 194 18.34 -5.64 16.26
C ILE A 194 19.10 -6.08 15.01
N GLY A 195 19.03 -5.26 13.97
CA GLY A 195 19.79 -5.40 12.73
C GLY A 195 20.61 -4.14 12.42
N LEU A 196 21.70 -4.31 11.68
CA LEU A 196 22.48 -3.24 11.06
C LEU A 196 22.48 -3.45 9.55
N ASP A 197 22.01 -2.46 8.81
CA ASP A 197 21.99 -2.52 7.35
C ASP A 197 23.36 -2.20 6.72
N GLU A 198 23.47 -2.44 5.42
CA GLU A 198 24.67 -2.14 4.62
C GLU A 198 25.10 -0.66 4.61
N ARG A 199 24.29 0.25 5.16
CA ARG A 199 24.54 1.69 5.28
C ARG A 199 24.77 2.12 6.73
N ASP A 200 25.08 1.17 7.61
CA ASP A 200 25.25 1.38 9.06
C ASP A 200 24.00 1.97 9.75
N ARG A 201 22.80 1.70 9.23
CA ARG A 201 21.52 2.10 9.87
C ARG A 201 20.94 0.95 10.67
N PHE A 202 20.51 1.24 11.88
CA PHE A 202 19.88 0.24 12.75
C PHE A 202 18.43 -0.01 12.34
N VAL A 203 18.06 -1.29 12.32
CA VAL A 203 16.68 -1.77 12.21
C VAL A 203 16.32 -2.41 13.54
N VAL A 204 15.28 -1.93 14.21
CA VAL A 204 14.94 -2.40 15.56
C VAL A 204 13.48 -2.80 15.64
N PHE A 205 13.26 -3.98 16.20
CA PHE A 205 11.97 -4.56 16.49
C PHE A 205 11.91 -4.87 17.97
N ARG A 206 10.94 -4.30 18.68
CA ARG A 206 10.73 -4.57 20.10
C ARG A 206 9.75 -5.72 20.25
N PHE A 207 10.01 -6.65 21.16
CA PHE A 207 9.09 -7.73 21.47
C PHE A 207 7.72 -7.17 21.89
N LEU A 208 6.65 -7.72 21.31
CA LEU A 208 5.26 -7.40 21.66
C LEU A 208 4.66 -8.54 22.50
N LYS A 209 4.57 -9.73 21.89
CA LYS A 209 4.03 -10.95 22.50
C LYS A 209 4.49 -12.17 21.71
N LYS A 210 4.22 -13.37 22.23
CA LYS A 210 4.39 -14.60 21.45
C LYS A 210 3.44 -14.63 20.26
N ALA A 211 3.93 -15.04 19.11
CA ALA A 211 3.11 -15.24 17.92
C ALA A 211 2.18 -16.45 18.13
N GLU A 212 1.03 -16.41 17.49
CA GLU A 212 0.16 -17.58 17.40
C GLU A 212 0.84 -18.68 16.58
N ALA A 213 0.47 -19.93 16.88
CA ALA A 213 0.99 -21.06 16.12
C ALA A 213 0.63 -20.91 14.64
N LEU A 214 1.63 -21.07 13.78
CA LEU A 214 1.44 -20.92 12.35
C LEU A 214 0.73 -22.16 11.77
N VAL A 215 -0.31 -21.92 10.99
CA VAL A 215 -1.03 -22.97 10.25
C VAL A 215 -0.82 -22.73 8.77
N SER A 216 -0.36 -23.76 8.06
CA SER A 216 -0.07 -23.69 6.63
C SER A 216 -0.94 -24.68 5.85
N THR A 217 -1.57 -24.18 4.80
CA THR A 217 -2.38 -24.94 3.85
C THR A 217 -1.75 -24.83 2.47
N ASP A 218 -1.08 -25.90 2.05
CA ASP A 218 -0.36 -25.99 0.77
C ASP A 218 -1.27 -26.52 -0.33
N ILE A 219 -1.29 -25.88 -1.51
CA ILE A 219 -2.15 -26.28 -2.63
C ILE A 219 -1.89 -27.71 -3.13
N THR A 220 -0.65 -28.20 -3.03
CA THR A 220 -0.25 -29.53 -3.51
C THR A 220 -0.64 -30.63 -2.53
N LYS A 221 -0.68 -30.32 -1.23
CA LYS A 221 -0.97 -31.29 -0.15
C LYS A 221 -2.44 -31.25 0.30
N GLN A 222 -3.04 -30.06 0.30
CA GLN A 222 -4.34 -29.76 0.90
C GLN A 222 -5.20 -28.95 -0.09
N ARG A 223 -5.26 -29.39 -1.35
CA ARG A 223 -5.89 -28.64 -2.46
C ARG A 223 -7.28 -28.11 -2.14
N GLU A 224 -8.18 -28.95 -1.63
CA GLU A 224 -9.56 -28.55 -1.36
C GLU A 224 -9.64 -27.46 -0.28
N GLU A 225 -8.87 -27.64 0.80
CA GLU A 225 -8.78 -26.65 1.88
C GLU A 225 -8.12 -25.35 1.41
N PHE A 226 -7.11 -25.44 0.54
CA PHE A 226 -6.51 -24.28 -0.08
C PHE A 226 -7.54 -23.49 -0.90
N PHE A 227 -8.32 -24.15 -1.76
CA PHE A 227 -9.37 -23.46 -2.53
C PHE A 227 -10.52 -22.96 -1.66
N ASN A 228 -10.82 -23.65 -0.55
CA ASN A 228 -11.73 -23.14 0.46
C ASN A 228 -11.24 -21.80 1.01
N GLN A 229 -9.96 -21.66 1.30
CA GLN A 229 -9.41 -20.39 1.75
C GLN A 229 -9.30 -19.37 0.61
N LEU A 230 -8.73 -19.72 -0.55
CA LEU A 230 -8.53 -18.80 -1.68
C LEU A 230 -9.81 -18.07 -2.09
N LEU A 231 -10.91 -18.81 -2.16
CA LEU A 231 -12.19 -18.36 -2.69
C LEU A 231 -13.18 -17.92 -1.60
N SER A 232 -12.67 -17.75 -0.38
CA SER A 232 -13.43 -17.24 0.76
C SER A 232 -13.01 -15.83 1.10
N GLY A 233 -13.98 -14.92 1.27
CA GLY A 233 -13.74 -13.52 1.60
C GLY A 233 -12.81 -12.79 0.62
N ASP A 234 -12.09 -11.83 1.17
CA ASP A 234 -11.28 -10.88 0.42
C ASP A 234 -9.81 -10.87 0.89
N TRP A 235 -8.92 -10.54 -0.03
CA TRP A 235 -7.47 -10.46 0.19
C TRP A 235 -6.99 -9.02 0.03
N GLY A 236 -5.94 -8.62 0.75
CA GLY A 236 -5.44 -7.26 0.83
C GLY A 236 -3.97 -7.15 0.44
N THR A 237 -3.65 -6.10 -0.30
CA THR A 237 -2.28 -5.60 -0.46
C THR A 237 -2.25 -4.09 -0.27
N ILE A 238 -1.08 -3.53 0.05
CA ILE A 238 -0.87 -2.09 0.14
C ILE A 238 -0.01 -1.64 -1.03
N TYR A 239 -0.50 -0.66 -1.79
CA TYR A 239 0.21 -0.09 -2.93
C TYR A 239 0.23 1.44 -2.82
N TYR A 240 1.43 2.02 -2.65
CA TYR A 240 1.64 3.44 -2.35
C TYR A 240 0.73 3.95 -1.22
N GLY A 241 0.71 3.21 -0.10
CA GLY A 241 -0.08 3.55 1.10
C GLY A 241 -1.59 3.37 0.95
N LYS A 242 -2.08 2.82 -0.16
CA LYS A 242 -3.51 2.58 -0.38
C LYS A 242 -3.82 1.09 -0.39
N LEU A 243 -4.88 0.71 0.32
CA LEU A 243 -5.40 -0.65 0.30
C LEU A 243 -5.96 -1.00 -1.09
N ARG A 244 -5.53 -2.17 -1.58
CA ARG A 244 -6.13 -2.86 -2.72
C ARG A 244 -6.74 -4.16 -2.22
N THR A 245 -8.00 -4.36 -2.57
CA THR A 245 -8.77 -5.54 -2.23
C THR A 245 -8.81 -6.48 -3.43
N HIS A 246 -8.44 -7.73 -3.26
CA HIS A 246 -8.40 -8.76 -4.28
C HIS A 246 -9.41 -9.85 -3.97
N LYS A 247 -10.28 -10.13 -4.93
CA LYS A 247 -11.35 -11.11 -4.85
C LYS A 247 -11.10 -12.22 -5.86
N PHE A 248 -10.75 -13.41 -5.41
CA PHE A 248 -10.69 -14.59 -6.27
C PHE A 248 -12.09 -15.20 -6.33
N ARG A 249 -12.74 -15.14 -7.49
CA ARG A 249 -14.08 -15.70 -7.70
C ARG A 249 -14.00 -16.80 -8.76
N PRO A 250 -14.57 -17.99 -8.52
CA PRO A 250 -14.72 -19.02 -9.55
C PRO A 250 -15.86 -18.60 -10.47
N ILE A 251 -15.63 -18.60 -11.79
CA ILE A 251 -16.59 -18.05 -12.76
C ILE A 251 -16.75 -18.98 -13.95
N PHE A 252 -15.65 -19.54 -14.43
CA PHE A 252 -15.62 -20.42 -15.59
C PHE A 252 -15.52 -21.89 -15.20
N GLY A 253 -15.31 -22.17 -13.90
CA GLY A 253 -15.24 -23.50 -13.31
C GLY A 253 -14.76 -23.42 -11.86
N ASP A 254 -14.77 -24.54 -11.13
CA ASP A 254 -14.31 -24.56 -9.73
C ASP A 254 -12.81 -24.24 -9.58
N LEU A 255 -12.05 -24.47 -10.65
CA LEU A 255 -10.60 -24.26 -10.73
C LEU A 255 -10.23 -23.12 -11.69
N LYS A 256 -11.22 -22.31 -12.13
CA LYS A 256 -11.01 -21.23 -13.08
C LYS A 256 -11.96 -20.05 -12.86
N GLY A 257 -11.43 -18.84 -12.85
CA GLY A 257 -12.27 -17.67 -12.67
C GLY A 257 -11.52 -16.36 -12.82
N VAL A 258 -11.92 -15.35 -12.05
CA VAL A 258 -11.35 -14.00 -12.17
C VAL A 258 -10.90 -13.49 -10.81
N LYS A 259 -9.69 -12.93 -10.77
CA LYS A 259 -9.13 -12.14 -9.67
C LYS A 259 -9.52 -10.70 -9.93
N LEU A 260 -10.50 -10.20 -9.18
CA LEU A 260 -10.99 -8.82 -9.27
C LEU A 260 -10.22 -7.98 -8.26
N THR A 261 -9.67 -6.84 -8.68
CA THR A 261 -8.94 -5.92 -7.81
C THR A 261 -9.68 -4.61 -7.68
N VAL A 262 -10.10 -4.29 -6.46
CA VAL A 262 -10.84 -3.09 -6.09
C VAL A 262 -9.94 -2.14 -5.31
N GLN A 263 -9.99 -0.86 -5.66
CA GLN A 263 -9.32 0.21 -4.93
C GLN A 263 -10.30 1.38 -4.78
N ASN A 264 -10.49 1.89 -3.56
CA ASN A 264 -11.47 2.94 -3.26
C ASN A 264 -12.89 2.63 -3.80
N ASN A 265 -13.34 1.39 -3.63
CA ASN A 265 -14.60 0.87 -4.15
C ASN A 265 -14.76 0.89 -5.69
N LYS A 266 -13.68 1.09 -6.44
CA LYS A 266 -13.66 1.00 -7.91
C LYS A 266 -12.94 -0.25 -8.38
N LEU A 267 -13.41 -0.88 -9.45
CA LEU A 267 -12.66 -1.93 -10.13
C LEU A 267 -11.44 -1.30 -10.81
N SER A 268 -10.24 -1.66 -10.35
CA SER A 268 -8.95 -1.11 -10.81
C SER A 268 -8.15 -2.08 -11.68
N ALA A 269 -8.42 -3.38 -11.56
CA ALA A 269 -7.83 -4.40 -12.41
C ALA A 269 -8.63 -5.70 -12.31
N ASN A 270 -8.45 -6.56 -13.30
CA ASN A 270 -8.88 -7.95 -13.24
C ASN A 270 -7.85 -8.83 -13.96
N LYS A 271 -7.70 -10.08 -13.51
CA LYS A 271 -6.93 -11.11 -14.20
C LYS A 271 -7.71 -12.42 -14.16
N VAL A 272 -7.79 -13.14 -15.28
CA VAL A 272 -8.28 -14.52 -15.27
C VAL A 272 -7.29 -15.36 -14.47
N TRP A 273 -7.78 -16.27 -13.64
CA TRP A 273 -6.94 -17.28 -13.00
C TRP A 273 -7.41 -18.68 -13.34
N GLU A 274 -6.47 -19.60 -13.44
CA GLU A 274 -6.72 -21.01 -13.76
C GLU A 274 -5.71 -21.88 -13.02
N TYR A 275 -6.20 -22.92 -12.38
CA TYR A 275 -5.35 -23.93 -11.77
C TYR A 275 -5.27 -25.16 -12.65
N SER A 276 -4.06 -25.66 -12.86
CA SER A 276 -3.78 -26.88 -13.62
C SER A 276 -3.60 -28.07 -12.67
N PRO A 277 -4.55 -29.03 -12.63
CA PRO A 277 -4.38 -30.24 -11.82
C PRO A 277 -3.19 -31.10 -12.24
N ALA A 278 -2.76 -31.00 -13.50
CA ALA A 278 -1.66 -31.79 -14.04
C ALA A 278 -0.29 -31.31 -13.54
N THR A 279 -0.12 -30.00 -13.36
CA THR A 279 1.16 -29.40 -12.93
C THR A 279 1.13 -28.93 -11.49
N GLY A 280 -0.05 -28.76 -10.89
CA GLY A 280 -0.21 -28.13 -9.57
C GLY A 280 -0.01 -26.62 -9.58
N ALA A 281 0.21 -26.01 -10.75
CA ALA A 281 0.44 -24.58 -10.90
C ALA A 281 -0.87 -23.80 -10.96
N ILE A 282 -0.84 -22.57 -10.47
CA ILE A 282 -1.90 -21.59 -10.65
C ILE A 282 -1.40 -20.47 -11.57
N LYS A 283 -2.12 -20.20 -12.64
CA LYS A 283 -1.85 -19.08 -13.54
C LYS A 283 -2.78 -17.92 -13.22
N VAL A 284 -2.27 -16.71 -13.11
CA VAL A 284 -3.07 -15.49 -12.89
C VAL A 284 -2.70 -14.43 -13.94
N GLY A 285 -3.52 -14.29 -14.97
CA GLY A 285 -3.21 -13.53 -16.17
C GLY A 285 -2.09 -14.22 -16.95
N TYR A 286 -0.96 -13.54 -17.10
CA TYR A 286 0.21 -14.07 -17.80
C TYR A 286 1.23 -14.75 -16.89
N THR A 287 1.12 -14.54 -15.56
CA THR A 287 2.06 -15.08 -14.58
C THR A 287 1.63 -16.48 -14.17
N GLU A 288 2.57 -17.42 -14.20
CA GLU A 288 2.38 -18.78 -13.71
C GLU A 288 3.11 -18.95 -12.39
N TYR A 289 2.40 -19.42 -11.36
CA TYR A 289 2.96 -19.71 -10.06
C TYR A 289 3.02 -21.22 -9.88
N VAL A 290 4.24 -21.73 -9.69
CA VAL A 290 4.54 -23.15 -9.53
C VAL A 290 4.18 -23.69 -8.14
N GLY A 291 3.88 -22.79 -7.20
CA GLY A 291 3.38 -23.15 -5.87
C GLY A 291 2.48 -22.08 -5.28
N ALA A 292 1.58 -22.51 -4.40
CA ALA A 292 0.70 -21.63 -3.64
C ALA A 292 0.42 -22.23 -2.26
N LEU A 293 0.39 -21.37 -1.24
CA LEU A 293 -0.02 -21.77 0.11
C LEU A 293 -0.68 -20.61 0.84
N VAL A 294 -1.47 -20.93 1.86
CA VAL A 294 -1.95 -19.94 2.83
C VAL A 294 -1.31 -20.24 4.18
N VAL A 295 -0.61 -19.27 4.75
CA VAL A 295 0.01 -19.34 6.08
C VAL A 295 -0.63 -18.33 7.01
N SER A 296 -1.39 -18.80 8.02
CA SER A 296 -2.05 -17.98 9.04
C SER A 296 -2.67 -16.70 8.48
N GLY A 297 -3.56 -16.86 7.49
CA GLY A 297 -4.27 -15.75 6.84
C GLY A 297 -3.47 -15.00 5.78
N THR A 298 -2.26 -15.41 5.40
CA THR A 298 -1.50 -14.80 4.31
C THR A 298 -1.38 -15.78 3.14
N LEU A 299 -1.95 -15.43 1.99
CA LEU A 299 -1.74 -16.14 0.72
C LEU A 299 -0.36 -15.81 0.18
N ALA A 300 0.41 -16.83 -0.14
CA ALA A 300 1.70 -16.73 -0.83
C ALA A 300 1.63 -17.53 -2.14
N LEU A 301 2.07 -16.89 -3.23
CA LEU A 301 2.24 -17.51 -4.55
C LEU A 301 3.72 -17.40 -4.92
N ILE A 302 4.31 -18.44 -5.52
CA ILE A 302 5.72 -18.47 -5.93
C ILE A 302 5.88 -18.77 -7.42
N GLU A 303 6.66 -17.95 -8.11
CA GLU A 303 7.06 -18.13 -9.50
C GLU A 303 8.23 -19.13 -9.60
N ASP A 304 8.52 -19.63 -10.80
CA ASP A 304 9.60 -20.61 -11.03
C ASP A 304 11.01 -20.07 -10.72
N ASN A 305 11.19 -18.76 -10.85
CA ASN A 305 12.42 -18.04 -10.50
C ASN A 305 12.58 -17.80 -8.99
N GLY A 306 11.59 -18.18 -8.17
CA GLY A 306 11.59 -18.03 -6.71
C GLY A 306 11.01 -16.71 -6.20
N ASP A 307 10.59 -15.78 -7.06
CA ASP A 307 9.89 -14.57 -6.67
C ASP A 307 8.52 -14.92 -6.07
N GLN A 308 8.12 -14.19 -5.03
CA GLN A 308 6.89 -14.45 -4.30
C GLN A 308 5.96 -13.23 -4.30
N GLU A 309 4.66 -13.50 -4.46
CA GLU A 309 3.60 -12.51 -4.29
C GLU A 309 2.74 -12.86 -3.06
N PHE A 310 2.46 -11.86 -2.23
CA PHE A 310 1.76 -12.04 -0.96
C PHE A 310 0.45 -11.25 -0.91
N TYR A 311 -0.54 -11.82 -0.23
CA TYR A 311 -1.81 -11.16 0.06
C TYR A 311 -2.25 -11.50 1.48
N SER A 312 -2.69 -10.51 2.26
CA SER A 312 -3.19 -10.73 3.61
C SER A 312 -4.71 -10.88 3.61
N ARG A 313 -5.26 -11.72 4.48
CA ARG A 313 -6.69 -11.84 4.67
C ARG A 313 -7.24 -10.54 5.25
N LEU A 314 -8.24 -9.95 4.61
CA LEU A 314 -8.96 -8.82 5.20
C LEU A 314 -9.96 -9.33 6.23
N SER A 315 -10.01 -8.68 7.40
CA SER A 315 -10.96 -9.01 8.45
C SER A 315 -12.38 -8.67 8.01
N GLU A 316 -13.23 -9.68 7.89
CA GLU A 316 -14.65 -9.54 7.63
C GLU A 316 -15.44 -10.31 8.69
N PRO A 317 -16.56 -9.77 9.21
CA PRO A 317 -17.32 -10.41 10.28
C PRO A 317 -17.89 -11.77 9.86
N ASN A 318 -18.12 -11.99 8.57
CA ASN A 318 -18.57 -13.27 8.01
C ASN A 318 -17.84 -13.53 6.68
N ILE A 319 -16.84 -14.41 6.71
CA ILE A 319 -16.11 -14.82 5.53
C ILE A 319 -16.98 -15.81 4.72
N LYS A 320 -17.52 -15.37 3.58
CA LYS A 320 -18.29 -16.22 2.66
C LYS A 320 -17.37 -16.94 1.67
N ARG A 321 -17.60 -18.24 1.47
CA ARG A 321 -17.05 -19.05 0.36
C ARG A 321 -17.87 -18.84 -0.91
N TYR A 322 -17.23 -18.46 -2.01
CA TYR A 322 -17.91 -18.22 -3.30
C TYR A 322 -17.81 -19.41 -4.24
N THR A 323 -18.93 -19.93 -4.71
CA THR A 323 -19.00 -21.09 -5.62
C THR A 323 -19.58 -20.70 -6.97
N LEU A 324 -19.60 -21.64 -7.93
CA LEU A 324 -20.31 -21.42 -9.20
C LEU A 324 -21.81 -21.16 -8.99
N GLY A 325 -22.41 -21.62 -7.88
CA GLY A 325 -23.79 -21.32 -7.52
C GLY A 325 -24.05 -19.84 -7.21
N ASP A 326 -23.00 -19.05 -6.96
CA ASP A 326 -23.08 -17.60 -6.75
C ASP A 326 -22.96 -16.80 -8.05
N VAL A 327 -22.77 -17.47 -9.18
CA VAL A 327 -22.56 -16.86 -10.50
C VAL A 327 -23.79 -17.05 -11.37
N THR A 328 -24.34 -15.94 -11.86
CA THR A 328 -25.39 -15.97 -12.89
C THR A 328 -24.75 -15.90 -14.27
N GLU A 329 -24.99 -16.91 -15.10
CA GLU A 329 -24.61 -16.92 -16.52
C GLU A 329 -25.79 -16.50 -17.40
N LEU A 330 -25.52 -15.63 -18.38
CA LEU A 330 -26.46 -15.19 -19.39
C LEU A 330 -25.82 -15.30 -20.78
N SER A 331 -26.43 -16.06 -21.69
CA SER A 331 -26.00 -16.08 -23.09
C SER A 331 -26.26 -14.73 -23.77
N LEU A 332 -25.30 -14.23 -24.55
CA LEU A 332 -25.35 -12.97 -25.29
C LEU A 332 -25.85 -13.20 -26.72
N ASN A 333 -27.11 -13.61 -26.87
CA ASN A 333 -27.71 -13.97 -28.17
C ASN A 333 -29.04 -13.27 -28.41
N GLU A 334 -29.56 -13.41 -29.64
CA GLU A 334 -30.79 -12.72 -30.07
C GLU A 334 -32.05 -13.12 -29.28
N LYS A 335 -32.05 -14.30 -28.65
CA LYS A 335 -33.20 -14.81 -27.88
C LYS A 335 -33.24 -14.26 -26.44
N SER A 336 -32.15 -13.67 -25.96
CA SER A 336 -32.01 -13.18 -24.59
C SER A 336 -31.89 -11.66 -24.49
N THR A 337 -32.08 -10.91 -25.57
CA THR A 337 -31.90 -9.44 -25.68
C THR A 337 -32.58 -8.65 -24.55
N ALA A 338 -33.81 -8.99 -24.16
CA ALA A 338 -34.51 -8.35 -23.04
C ALA A 338 -33.77 -8.54 -21.70
N LYS A 339 -33.28 -9.77 -21.43
CA LYS A 339 -32.48 -10.08 -20.23
C LYS A 339 -31.10 -9.40 -20.28
N ILE A 340 -30.48 -9.32 -21.46
CA ILE A 340 -29.21 -8.63 -21.66
C ILE A 340 -29.36 -7.14 -21.34
N LYS A 341 -30.39 -6.49 -21.91
CA LYS A 341 -30.72 -5.09 -21.62
C LYS A 341 -30.95 -4.86 -20.14
N GLN A 342 -31.67 -5.74 -19.47
CA GLN A 342 -31.89 -5.64 -18.02
C GLN A 342 -30.59 -5.80 -17.22
N ALA A 343 -29.70 -6.73 -17.59
CA ALA A 343 -28.43 -6.92 -16.91
C ALA A 343 -27.50 -5.71 -17.09
N LEU A 344 -27.56 -5.04 -18.24
CA LEU A 344 -26.71 -3.93 -18.63
C LEU A 344 -27.35 -2.54 -18.43
N SER A 345 -28.49 -2.45 -17.74
CA SER A 345 -29.21 -1.18 -17.55
C SER A 345 -28.60 -0.24 -16.51
N ASN A 346 -27.62 -0.72 -15.73
CA ASN A 346 -26.98 0.07 -14.68
C ASN A 346 -25.87 0.96 -15.25
N GLN A 347 -25.43 1.93 -14.45
CA GLN A 347 -24.11 2.53 -14.65
C GLN A 347 -23.04 1.56 -14.14
N PHE A 348 -21.92 1.55 -14.84
CA PHE A 348 -20.77 0.73 -14.52
C PHE A 348 -19.53 1.59 -14.36
N GLN A 349 -18.55 1.07 -13.63
CA GLN A 349 -17.25 1.68 -13.45
C GLN A 349 -16.13 0.69 -13.69
N ARG A 350 -15.05 1.20 -14.29
CA ARG A 350 -13.76 0.53 -14.45
C ARG A 350 -12.68 1.58 -14.53
N ASP A 351 -11.66 1.45 -13.69
CA ASP A 351 -10.60 2.41 -13.48
C ASP A 351 -11.20 3.79 -13.14
N ASP A 352 -10.80 4.83 -13.87
CA ASP A 352 -11.33 6.19 -13.72
C ASP A 352 -12.52 6.48 -14.63
N TYR A 353 -13.05 5.47 -15.33
CA TYR A 353 -14.11 5.65 -16.33
C TYR A 353 -15.45 5.07 -15.87
N PHE A 354 -16.51 5.77 -16.25
CA PHE A 354 -17.87 5.27 -16.19
C PHE A 354 -18.30 4.72 -17.53
N PHE A 355 -19.19 3.73 -17.50
CA PHE A 355 -19.76 3.08 -18.66
C PHE A 355 -21.28 2.96 -18.51
N SER A 356 -21.99 3.12 -19.63
CA SER A 356 -23.43 2.85 -19.74
C SER A 356 -23.71 2.18 -21.08
N PHE A 357 -24.80 1.42 -21.13
CA PHE A 357 -25.25 0.74 -22.33
C PHE A 357 -26.62 1.29 -22.72
N GLU A 358 -26.71 1.91 -23.88
CA GLU A 358 -27.95 2.39 -24.46
C GLU A 358 -28.40 1.40 -25.55
N PHE A 359 -29.60 0.87 -25.43
CA PHE A 359 -30.17 -0.08 -26.38
C PHE A 359 -31.19 0.62 -27.27
N ASN A 360 -31.11 0.37 -28.58
CA ASN A 360 -32.15 0.74 -29.53
C ASN A 360 -33.41 -0.13 -29.31
N ASP A 361 -34.50 0.23 -29.99
CA ASP A 361 -35.80 -0.45 -29.87
C ASP A 361 -35.75 -1.94 -30.26
N ASP A 362 -34.83 -2.31 -31.14
CA ASP A 362 -34.61 -3.70 -31.55
C ASP A 362 -34.00 -4.58 -30.44
N ASN A 363 -33.51 -3.96 -29.35
CA ASN A 363 -32.73 -4.55 -28.26
C ASN A 363 -31.50 -5.37 -28.70
N ARG A 364 -31.09 -5.24 -29.96
CA ARG A 364 -29.97 -5.97 -30.59
C ARG A 364 -28.81 -5.04 -30.91
N THR A 365 -29.10 -3.76 -31.12
CA THR A 365 -28.12 -2.74 -31.43
C THR A 365 -28.20 -1.62 -30.41
N GLY A 366 -27.17 -0.80 -30.36
CA GLY A 366 -27.09 0.31 -29.42
C GLY A 366 -25.69 0.86 -29.30
N PHE A 367 -25.43 1.56 -28.20
CA PHE A 367 -24.14 2.19 -27.94
C PHE A 367 -23.62 1.84 -26.54
N VAL A 368 -22.32 1.58 -26.46
CA VAL A 368 -21.57 1.57 -25.22
C VAL A 368 -20.93 2.94 -25.07
N HIS A 369 -21.23 3.64 -23.97
CA HIS A 369 -20.68 4.95 -23.70
C HIS A 369 -19.48 4.85 -22.76
N LYS A 370 -18.35 5.41 -23.17
CA LYS A 370 -17.16 5.63 -22.34
C LYS A 370 -16.47 6.92 -22.80
N TRP A 371 -16.94 8.07 -22.32
CA TRP A 371 -16.61 9.41 -22.83
C TRP A 371 -16.92 9.66 -24.32
N ARG A 372 -16.64 8.68 -25.19
CA ARG A 372 -17.13 8.50 -26.55
C ARG A 372 -18.12 7.33 -26.59
N SER A 373 -19.01 7.34 -27.58
CA SER A 373 -19.93 6.25 -27.84
C SER A 373 -19.35 5.31 -28.88
N GLU A 374 -19.40 4.01 -28.65
CA GLU A 374 -19.07 2.99 -29.64
C GLU A 374 -20.31 2.10 -29.87
N PRO A 375 -20.69 1.83 -31.13
CA PRO A 375 -21.85 1.02 -31.41
C PRO A 375 -21.57 -0.45 -31.07
N PHE A 376 -22.58 -1.13 -30.51
CA PHE A 376 -22.56 -2.57 -30.33
C PHE A 376 -23.64 -3.27 -31.16
N THR A 377 -23.42 -4.56 -31.41
CA THR A 377 -24.38 -5.44 -32.09
C THR A 377 -24.43 -6.81 -31.43
N ILE A 378 -25.63 -7.36 -31.30
CA ILE A 378 -25.89 -8.76 -30.92
C ILE A 378 -26.43 -9.47 -32.16
N THR A 379 -25.68 -10.46 -32.65
CA THR A 379 -26.08 -11.23 -33.85
C THR A 379 -25.61 -12.67 -33.71
N GLY A 380 -26.52 -13.61 -33.99
CA GLY A 380 -26.31 -15.02 -33.65
C GLY A 380 -26.14 -15.19 -32.15
N GLU A 381 -24.98 -15.72 -31.75
CA GLU A 381 -24.63 -16.00 -30.35
C GLU A 381 -23.55 -15.07 -29.79
N THR A 382 -23.32 -13.91 -30.43
CA THR A 382 -22.20 -13.04 -30.06
C THR A 382 -22.65 -11.58 -29.91
N PHE A 383 -22.26 -10.98 -28.78
CA PHE A 383 -22.16 -9.53 -28.59
C PHE A 383 -20.83 -9.01 -29.14
N LYS A 384 -20.85 -7.90 -29.87
CA LYS A 384 -19.65 -7.28 -30.44
C LYS A 384 -19.66 -5.77 -30.22
N ASP A 385 -18.56 -5.24 -29.73
CA ASP A 385 -18.28 -3.81 -29.54
C ASP A 385 -16.76 -3.54 -29.61
N LYS A 386 -16.34 -2.32 -29.92
CA LYS A 386 -14.91 -1.97 -29.99
C LYS A 386 -14.26 -1.77 -28.62
N LEU A 387 -14.99 -1.34 -27.60
CA LEU A 387 -14.45 -1.13 -26.26
C LEU A 387 -14.33 -2.45 -25.49
N ILE A 388 -15.27 -3.35 -25.72
CA ILE A 388 -15.41 -4.63 -25.02
C ILE A 388 -14.76 -5.78 -25.78
N GLY A 389 -14.89 -5.79 -27.11
CA GLY A 389 -14.51 -6.90 -27.97
C GLY A 389 -15.71 -7.77 -28.31
N LYS A 390 -15.46 -9.08 -28.46
CA LYS A 390 -16.50 -10.09 -28.71
C LYS A 390 -16.74 -10.88 -27.43
N ALA A 391 -17.99 -11.23 -27.16
CA ALA A 391 -18.34 -12.11 -26.06
C ALA A 391 -19.61 -12.90 -26.38
N GLU A 392 -19.64 -14.16 -25.99
CA GLU A 392 -20.82 -15.03 -26.15
C GLU A 392 -21.63 -15.16 -24.86
N LYS A 393 -20.99 -14.87 -23.73
CA LYS A 393 -21.57 -15.01 -22.39
C LYS A 393 -21.30 -13.80 -21.53
N LEU A 394 -22.28 -13.49 -20.70
CA LEU A 394 -22.22 -12.49 -19.64
C LEU A 394 -22.35 -13.18 -18.30
N TYR A 395 -21.38 -13.00 -17.43
CA TYR A 395 -21.38 -13.51 -16.07
C TYR A 395 -21.64 -12.37 -15.10
N ARG A 396 -22.45 -12.64 -14.07
CA ARG A 396 -22.65 -11.74 -12.94
C ARG A 396 -22.34 -12.46 -11.64
N VAL A 397 -21.50 -11.84 -10.82
CA VAL A 397 -21.16 -12.28 -9.47
C VAL A 397 -21.04 -11.06 -8.58
N GLU A 398 -21.71 -11.06 -7.43
CA GLU A 398 -21.83 -9.87 -6.58
C GLU A 398 -22.36 -8.67 -7.40
N ASP A 399 -21.60 -7.57 -7.41
CA ASP A 399 -21.85 -6.37 -8.20
C ASP A 399 -20.90 -6.22 -9.39
N PHE A 400 -20.34 -7.33 -9.88
CA PHE A 400 -19.51 -7.37 -11.07
C PHE A 400 -20.24 -7.98 -12.25
N ILE A 401 -19.99 -7.43 -13.43
CA ILE A 401 -20.40 -7.99 -14.72
C ILE A 401 -19.17 -8.25 -15.58
N ILE A 402 -19.13 -9.44 -16.18
CA ILE A 402 -17.95 -10.00 -16.82
C ILE A 402 -18.37 -10.54 -18.20
N PHE A 403 -17.81 -9.96 -19.25
CA PHE A 403 -18.00 -10.41 -20.63
C PHE A 403 -16.99 -11.50 -20.92
N GLU A 404 -17.40 -12.76 -20.73
CA GLU A 404 -16.56 -13.95 -20.91
C GLU A 404 -15.21 -13.81 -20.16
N GLU A 405 -14.08 -14.21 -20.76
CA GLU A 405 -12.73 -13.98 -20.22
C GLU A 405 -12.20 -12.56 -20.51
N GLY A 406 -13.03 -11.69 -21.09
CA GLY A 406 -12.68 -10.36 -21.58
C GLY A 406 -12.83 -9.24 -20.55
N LYS A 407 -13.71 -8.27 -20.85
CA LYS A 407 -13.88 -7.07 -20.03
C LYS A 407 -14.72 -7.34 -18.79
N VAL A 408 -14.31 -6.69 -17.70
CA VAL A 408 -15.00 -6.73 -16.42
C VAL A 408 -15.36 -5.32 -15.99
N PHE A 409 -16.54 -5.20 -15.41
CA PHE A 409 -17.10 -3.96 -14.89
C PHE A 409 -17.64 -4.20 -13.48
N LYS A 410 -17.58 -3.15 -12.65
CA LYS A 410 -18.29 -3.11 -11.37
C LYS A 410 -19.50 -2.20 -11.52
N ILE A 411 -20.65 -2.59 -10.99
CA ILE A 411 -21.85 -1.75 -10.94
C ILE A 411 -21.52 -0.54 -10.09
N ASP A 412 -21.84 0.65 -10.59
CA ASP A 412 -21.72 1.89 -9.85
C ASP A 412 -23.09 2.32 -9.33
N VAL A 413 -23.18 2.50 -8.02
CA VAL A 413 -24.40 2.95 -7.33
C VAL A 413 -24.39 4.45 -7.05
N SER A 414 -23.33 5.17 -7.46
CA SER A 414 -23.29 6.63 -7.37
C SER A 414 -24.29 7.28 -8.35
N PRO A 415 -24.74 8.52 -8.10
CA PRO A 415 -25.63 9.23 -9.01
C PRO A 415 -25.07 9.21 -10.44
N SER A 416 -25.90 8.79 -11.40
CA SER A 416 -25.43 8.55 -12.76
C SER A 416 -24.89 9.83 -13.38
N ARG A 417 -23.64 9.79 -13.83
CA ARG A 417 -22.95 10.91 -14.49
C ARG A 417 -23.05 10.85 -16.02
N LEU A 418 -23.51 9.71 -16.55
CA LEU A 418 -23.63 9.42 -17.97
C LEU A 418 -25.07 9.10 -18.38
N ARG A 419 -26.07 9.42 -17.55
CA ARG A 419 -27.46 9.24 -17.97
C ARG A 419 -27.73 10.15 -19.18
N PRO A 420 -28.40 9.64 -20.21
CA PRO A 420 -28.93 10.50 -21.26
C PRO A 420 -29.80 11.59 -20.61
N LYS A 421 -29.58 12.83 -21.03
CA LYS A 421 -30.51 13.91 -20.71
C LYS A 421 -31.83 13.64 -21.40
N THR A 422 -32.95 13.90 -20.73
CA THR A 422 -34.24 13.80 -21.40
C THR A 422 -34.34 14.87 -22.48
N ASN A 423 -35.28 14.71 -23.42
CA ASN A 423 -35.49 15.71 -24.48
C ASN A 423 -35.78 17.10 -23.89
N GLU A 424 -36.49 17.16 -22.76
CA GLU A 424 -36.77 18.38 -22.03
C GLU A 424 -35.49 19.02 -21.47
N GLU A 425 -34.62 18.22 -20.85
CA GLU A 425 -33.33 18.68 -20.31
C GLU A 425 -32.39 19.18 -21.43
N VAL A 426 -32.40 18.54 -22.60
CA VAL A 426 -31.63 19.00 -23.77
C VAL A 426 -32.14 20.34 -24.27
N VAL A 427 -33.46 20.53 -24.35
CA VAL A 427 -34.07 21.80 -24.78
C VAL A 427 -33.72 22.93 -23.82
N GLU A 428 -33.67 22.69 -22.51
CA GLU A 428 -33.26 23.68 -21.51
C GLU A 428 -31.77 24.04 -21.60
N ASP A 429 -30.91 23.05 -21.83
CA ASP A 429 -29.48 23.25 -22.05
C ASP A 429 -29.21 24.08 -23.32
N VAL A 430 -29.89 23.77 -24.41
CA VAL A 430 -29.79 24.53 -25.68
C VAL A 430 -30.18 25.97 -25.44
N LYS A 431 -31.30 26.24 -24.74
CA LYS A 431 -31.70 27.60 -24.36
C LYS A 431 -30.63 28.30 -23.50
N SER A 432 -30.04 27.57 -22.56
CA SER A 432 -28.99 28.12 -21.68
C SER A 432 -27.71 28.45 -22.45
N GLN A 433 -27.32 27.61 -23.41
CA GLN A 433 -26.18 27.84 -24.30
C GLN A 433 -26.45 28.97 -25.29
N GLU A 434 -27.66 29.09 -25.83
CA GLU A 434 -28.07 30.23 -26.67
C GLU A 434 -28.04 31.54 -25.87
N LYS A 435 -28.45 31.49 -24.59
CA LYS A 435 -28.36 32.63 -23.68
C LYS A 435 -26.90 33.01 -23.41
N LEU A 436 -26.03 32.06 -23.09
CA LEU A 436 -24.60 32.32 -22.91
C LEU A 436 -23.95 32.85 -24.19
N LYS A 437 -24.32 32.31 -25.35
CA LYS A 437 -23.84 32.77 -26.65
C LYS A 437 -24.29 34.21 -26.94
N SER A 438 -25.54 34.55 -26.64
CA SER A 438 -26.04 35.93 -26.82
C SER A 438 -25.44 36.91 -25.82
N GLU A 439 -25.22 36.50 -24.57
CA GLU A 439 -24.50 37.28 -23.56
C GLU A 439 -23.05 37.56 -23.99
N VAL A 440 -22.33 36.55 -24.51
CA VAL A 440 -20.94 36.70 -25.01
C VAL A 440 -20.87 37.55 -26.27
N LEU A 441 -21.86 37.47 -27.15
CA LEU A 441 -21.93 38.28 -28.38
C LEU A 441 -22.41 39.71 -28.14
N SER A 442 -22.99 40.02 -26.97
CA SER A 442 -23.44 41.37 -26.60
C SER A 442 -22.31 42.31 -26.14
N GLN A 443 -21.18 42.36 -26.86
CA GLN A 443 -20.16 43.38 -26.59
C GLN A 443 -20.72 44.76 -26.99
N SER A 444 -20.97 45.62 -26.01
CA SER A 444 -21.44 47.00 -26.22
C SER A 444 -20.43 47.79 -27.06
N LEU A 445 -20.89 48.47 -28.10
CA LEU A 445 -20.05 49.37 -28.88
C LEU A 445 -19.65 50.59 -28.06
N ILE A 446 -18.36 50.90 -28.05
CA ILE A 446 -17.81 52.06 -27.33
C ILE A 446 -17.22 53.03 -28.34
N VAL A 447 -17.70 54.27 -28.33
CA VAL A 447 -17.07 55.37 -29.06
C VAL A 447 -16.10 56.08 -28.11
N ARG A 448 -14.81 56.07 -28.45
CA ARG A 448 -13.78 56.81 -27.74
C ARG A 448 -13.58 58.18 -28.38
N ILE A 449 -13.74 59.24 -27.59
CA ILE A 449 -13.55 60.64 -28.00
C ILE A 449 -12.26 61.16 -27.36
N LEU A 450 -11.30 61.59 -28.18
CA LEU A 450 -10.08 62.27 -27.73
C LEU A 450 -10.35 63.78 -27.65
N LYS A 451 -10.20 64.35 -26.45
CA LYS A 451 -10.30 65.78 -26.22
C LYS A 451 -9.00 66.50 -26.60
N LYS A 452 -9.11 67.81 -26.84
CA LYS A 452 -7.97 68.67 -27.21
C LYS A 452 -6.91 68.79 -26.11
N ASP A 453 -7.27 68.53 -24.86
CA ASP A 453 -6.34 68.48 -23.71
C ASP A 453 -5.56 67.16 -23.63
N GLY A 454 -5.79 66.23 -24.56
CA GLY A 454 -5.15 64.91 -24.61
C GLY A 454 -5.90 63.82 -23.84
N ASN A 455 -6.95 64.16 -23.09
CA ASN A 455 -7.73 63.19 -22.33
C ASN A 455 -8.77 62.47 -23.21
N THR A 456 -9.08 61.22 -22.92
CA THR A 456 -10.12 60.45 -23.64
C THR A 456 -11.38 60.25 -22.80
N ILE A 457 -12.55 60.27 -23.45
CA ILE A 457 -13.83 59.82 -22.88
C ILE A 457 -14.36 58.65 -23.71
N ASP A 458 -14.80 57.60 -23.02
CA ASP A 458 -15.47 56.45 -23.62
C ASP A 458 -16.98 56.54 -23.42
N VAL A 459 -17.73 56.62 -24.52
CA VAL A 459 -19.20 56.63 -24.51
C VAL A 459 -19.70 55.27 -25.00
N LYS A 460 -20.38 54.54 -24.11
CA LYS A 460 -21.04 53.29 -24.48
C LYS A 460 -22.30 53.61 -25.27
N LEU A 461 -22.39 53.10 -26.48
CA LEU A 461 -23.60 53.21 -27.29
C LEU A 461 -24.59 52.10 -26.89
N PRO A 462 -25.91 52.38 -26.88
CA PRO A 462 -26.94 51.38 -26.61
C PRO A 462 -27.21 50.50 -27.85
N ILE A 463 -26.17 50.15 -28.61
CA ILE A 463 -26.19 49.28 -29.77
C ILE A 463 -24.99 48.34 -29.71
N ASN A 464 -25.12 47.15 -30.31
CA ASN A 464 -24.14 46.06 -30.25
C ASN A 464 -23.52 45.71 -31.61
N ASP A 465 -23.93 46.39 -32.71
CA ASP A 465 -23.37 46.20 -34.05
C ASP A 465 -23.32 47.52 -34.85
N PHE A 466 -22.19 47.82 -35.49
CA PHE A 466 -22.00 49.00 -36.35
C PHE A 466 -22.75 48.88 -37.68
N SER A 467 -23.06 47.65 -38.13
CA SER A 467 -23.79 47.43 -39.38
C SER A 467 -25.20 48.03 -39.37
N LEU A 468 -25.76 48.22 -38.16
CA LEU A 468 -27.05 48.84 -37.93
C LEU A 468 -27.00 50.39 -37.94
N VAL A 469 -25.81 50.98 -38.03
CA VAL A 469 -25.60 52.43 -38.01
C VAL A 469 -25.39 52.93 -39.43
N SER A 470 -26.35 53.68 -39.96
CA SER A 470 -26.22 54.29 -41.29
C SER A 470 -25.39 55.57 -41.29
N ASN A 471 -25.40 56.34 -40.20
CA ASN A 471 -24.65 57.59 -40.06
C ASN A 471 -24.42 57.93 -38.57
N ILE A 472 -23.30 58.60 -38.26
CA ILE A 472 -23.03 59.21 -36.95
C ILE A 472 -22.71 60.69 -37.18
N SER A 473 -23.38 61.58 -36.47
CA SER A 473 -23.20 63.03 -36.59
C SER A 473 -23.03 63.67 -35.22
N ILE A 474 -22.11 64.63 -35.10
CA ILE A 474 -21.93 65.43 -33.90
C ILE A 474 -22.81 66.67 -34.04
N ILE A 475 -23.79 66.80 -33.15
CA ILE A 475 -24.70 67.94 -33.12
C ILE A 475 -24.33 68.76 -31.88
N ASN A 476 -24.06 70.05 -32.06
CA ASN A 476 -23.94 70.99 -30.95
C ASN A 476 -25.33 71.55 -30.67
N GLU A 477 -25.76 71.54 -29.41
CA GLU A 477 -26.92 72.33 -28.96
C GLU A 477 -26.62 73.83 -28.95
#